data_AF-H2C885-F1
#
_entry.id   AF-H2C885-F1
#
_cell.length_a   1.000
_cell.length_b   1.000
_cell.length_c   1.000
_cell.angle_alpha   90.00
_cell.angle_beta   90.00
_cell.angle_gamma   90.00
#
_symmetry.space_group_name_H-M   'P 1'
#
loop_
_entity.id
_entity.type
_entity.pdbx_description
1 polymer ?
#
loop_
_entity_poly.entity_id
_entity_poly.type
_entity_poly.pdbx_seq_one_letter_code
_entity_poly.pdbx_strand_id
1 'polypeptide(L)'
;MEVDVKSVIFLVLFILIGIVLLSPIAGYVNLVTTPTIKVGNTTEANPQYVGSSNATLVDLVPLFYILVLIVVPAVIAYKMYRD
;
A
#
# COMPACT_ATOMS: atom_id res chain seq x y z
N MET A 1 -2.34 32.98 6.97
CA MET A 1 -1.99 31.72 6.29
C MET A 1 -2.88 31.58 5.07
N GLU A 2 -2.32 31.82 3.88
CA GLU A 2 -3.01 31.43 2.65
C GLU A 2 -2.68 29.95 2.42
N VAL A 3 -3.69 29.11 2.54
CA VAL A 3 -3.54 27.70 2.19
C VAL A 3 -3.33 27.62 0.68
N ASP A 4 -2.16 27.14 0.26
CA ASP A 4 -1.88 26.93 -1.15
C ASP A 4 -2.82 25.84 -1.70
N VAL A 5 -3.74 26.26 -2.58
CA VAL A 5 -4.70 25.39 -3.25
C VAL A 5 -4.00 24.22 -3.94
N LYS A 6 -2.79 24.43 -4.47
CA LYS A 6 -1.98 23.36 -5.08
C LYS A 6 -1.62 22.27 -4.08
N SER A 7 -1.27 22.65 -2.86
CA SER A 7 -0.93 21.70 -1.78
C SER A 7 -2.14 20.88 -1.34
N VAL A 8 -3.31 21.51 -1.26
CA VAL A 8 -4.57 20.81 -0.95
C VAL A 8 -4.96 19.82 -2.06
N ILE A 9 -4.89 20.25 -3.32
CA ILE A 9 -5.19 19.38 -4.47
C ILE A 9 -4.24 18.17 -4.49
N PHE A 10 -2.95 18.39 -4.25
CA PHE A 10 -1.97 17.30 -4.14
C PHE A 10 -2.35 16.30 -3.04
N LEU A 11 -2.71 16.80 -1.84
CA LEU A 11 -3.08 15.97 -0.70
C LEU A 11 -4.29 15.07 -1.02
N VAL A 12 -5.32 15.66 -1.64
CA VAL A 12 -6.54 14.93 -2.03
C VAL A 12 -6.21 13.85 -3.07
N LEU A 13 -5.44 14.19 -4.10
CA LEU A 13 -5.04 13.22 -5.13
C LEU A 13 -4.18 12.10 -4.55
N PHE A 14 -3.23 12.44 -3.66
CA PHE A 14 -2.37 11.47 -2.99
C PHE A 14 -3.20 10.47 -2.18
N ILE A 15 -4.17 10.94 -1.41
CA ILE A 15 -5.04 10.07 -0.60
C ILE A 15 -5.92 9.19 -1.50
N LEU A 16 -6.54 9.77 -2.54
CA LEU A 16 -7.40 9.02 -3.47
C LEU A 16 -6.63 7.91 -4.19
N ILE A 17 -5.48 8.25 -4.77
CA ILE A 17 -4.61 7.29 -5.45
C ILE A 17 -4.13 6.23 -4.44
N GLY A 18 -3.73 6.69 -3.24
CA GLY A 18 -3.29 5.82 -2.16
C GLY A 18 -4.29 4.74 -1.79
N ILE A 19 -5.56 5.13 -1.58
CA ILE A 19 -6.64 4.20 -1.23
C ILE A 19 -6.93 3.23 -2.38
N VAL A 20 -6.98 3.71 -3.61
CA VAL A 20 -7.26 2.87 -4.79
C VAL A 20 -6.17 1.81 -5.00
N LEU A 21 -4.91 2.17 -4.77
CA LEU A 21 -3.77 1.27 -4.95
C LEU A 21 -3.60 0.25 -3.82
N LEU A 22 -4.23 0.44 -2.66
CA LEU A 22 -4.11 -0.49 -1.54
C LEU A 22 -4.59 -1.90 -1.90
N SER A 23 -5.73 -2.01 -2.58
CA SER A 23 -6.32 -3.28 -3.01
C SER A 23 -5.41 -4.10 -3.95
N PRO A 24 -4.93 -3.54 -5.09
CA PRO A 24 -4.02 -4.29 -5.97
C PRO A 24 -2.68 -4.63 -5.31
N ILE A 25 -2.15 -3.76 -4.44
CA ILE A 25 -0.92 -4.06 -3.68
C ILE A 25 -1.15 -5.26 -2.75
N ALA A 26 -2.22 -5.23 -1.94
CA ALA A 26 -2.54 -6.32 -1.03
C ALA A 26 -2.83 -7.63 -1.80
N GLY A 27 -3.51 -7.55 -2.94
CA GLY A 27 -3.77 -8.69 -3.81
C GLY A 27 -2.47 -9.30 -4.36
N TYR A 28 -1.54 -8.46 -4.81
CA TYR A 28 -0.25 -8.92 -5.29
C TYR A 28 0.62 -9.51 -4.17
N VAL A 29 0.66 -8.87 -3.00
CA VAL A 29 1.36 -9.39 -1.81
C VAL A 29 0.82 -10.76 -1.44
N ASN A 30 -0.51 -10.90 -1.31
CA ASN A 30 -1.15 -12.17 -1.00
C ASN A 30 -0.83 -13.25 -2.05
N LEU A 31 -0.82 -12.88 -3.33
CA LEU A 31 -0.41 -13.79 -4.40
C LEU A 31 1.03 -14.28 -4.20
N VAL A 32 1.99 -13.42 -3.88
CA VAL A 32 3.40 -13.84 -3.77
C VAL A 32 3.75 -14.45 -2.41
N THR A 33 2.92 -14.29 -1.38
CA THR A 33 3.14 -14.87 -0.04
C THR A 33 2.30 -16.13 0.22
N THR A 34 1.35 -16.46 -0.66
CA THR A 34 0.60 -17.72 -0.59
C THR A 34 1.38 -18.85 -1.28
N PRO A 35 1.67 -19.99 -0.62
CA PRO A 35 2.47 -21.06 -1.19
C PRO A 35 1.75 -21.90 -2.26
N THR A 36 0.42 -21.91 -2.25
CA THR A 36 -0.40 -22.73 -3.15
C THR A 36 -1.57 -21.94 -3.71
N ILE A 37 -1.94 -22.19 -4.97
CA ILE A 37 -3.08 -21.56 -5.64
C ILE A 37 -4.10 -22.62 -6.07
N LYS A 38 -5.38 -22.21 -6.15
CA LYS A 38 -6.43 -23.07 -6.70
C LYS A 38 -6.51 -22.88 -8.21
N VAL A 39 -6.43 -23.97 -8.96
CA VAL A 39 -6.60 -24.00 -10.41
C VAL A 39 -7.79 -24.93 -10.69
N GLY A 40 -8.97 -24.34 -10.87
CA GLY A 40 -10.21 -25.12 -10.89
C GLY A 40 -10.45 -25.84 -9.56
N ASN A 41 -10.50 -27.18 -9.58
CA ASN A 41 -10.72 -28.01 -8.39
C ASN A 41 -9.42 -28.57 -7.79
N THR A 42 -8.26 -28.30 -8.39
CA THR A 42 -6.96 -28.74 -7.88
C THR A 42 -6.25 -27.61 -7.12
N THR A 43 -5.37 -28.00 -6.19
CA THR A 43 -4.46 -27.08 -5.50
C THR A 43 -3.05 -27.36 -6.02
N GLU A 44 -2.41 -26.32 -6.55
CA GLU A 44 -1.09 -26.41 -7.17
C GLU A 44 -0.09 -25.51 -6.44
N ALA A 45 1.20 -25.82 -6.56
CA ALA A 45 2.26 -24.97 -6.04
C ALA A 45 2.26 -23.63 -6.78
N ASN A 46 2.34 -22.54 -6.04
CA ASN A 46 2.36 -21.22 -6.62
C ASN A 46 3.74 -20.88 -7.21
N PRO A 47 3.88 -20.66 -8.53
CA PRO A 47 5.16 -20.33 -9.14
C PRO A 47 5.71 -18.96 -8.75
N GLN A 48 4.88 -18.08 -8.18
CA GLN A 48 5.27 -16.73 -7.76
C GLN A 48 5.60 -16.64 -6.26
N TYR A 49 5.54 -17.76 -5.53
CA TYR A 49 5.80 -17.77 -4.10
C TYR A 49 7.25 -17.41 -3.79
N VAL A 50 7.46 -16.39 -2.95
CA VAL A 50 8.80 -15.86 -2.63
C VAL A 50 9.59 -16.70 -1.61
N GLY A 51 9.03 -17.82 -1.16
CA GLY A 51 9.60 -18.67 -0.12
C GLY A 51 9.27 -18.20 1.30
N SER A 52 9.33 -19.12 2.27
CA SER A 52 8.92 -18.87 3.66
C SER A 52 9.72 -17.77 4.35
N SER A 53 11.03 -17.69 4.06
CA SER A 53 11.92 -16.68 4.64
C SER A 53 11.54 -15.25 4.21
N ASN A 54 11.11 -15.07 2.96
CA ASN A 54 10.81 -13.74 2.42
C ASN A 54 9.33 -13.36 2.58
N ALA A 55 8.43 -14.35 2.66
CA ALA A 55 6.99 -14.13 2.76
C ALA A 55 6.63 -13.20 3.94
N THR A 56 7.26 -13.42 5.10
CA THR A 56 7.02 -12.58 6.29
C THR A 56 7.39 -11.12 6.06
N LEU A 57 8.46 -10.83 5.33
CA LEU A 57 8.88 -9.46 5.04
C LEU A 57 7.95 -8.81 4.01
N VAL A 58 7.54 -9.57 2.99
CA VAL A 58 6.65 -9.08 1.93
C VAL A 58 5.23 -8.85 2.45
N ASP A 59 4.76 -9.65 3.40
CA ASP A 59 3.47 -9.46 4.08
C ASP A 59 3.38 -8.15 4.87
N LEU A 60 4.51 -7.51 5.21
CA LEU A 60 4.54 -6.20 5.86
C LEU A 60 4.34 -5.03 4.88
N VAL A 61 4.48 -5.24 3.58
CA VAL A 61 4.39 -4.17 2.57
C VAL A 61 3.06 -3.41 2.63
N PRO A 62 1.87 -4.05 2.74
CA PRO A 62 0.61 -3.32 2.87
C PRO A 62 0.55 -2.46 4.14
N LEU A 63 1.15 -2.93 5.25
CA LEU A 63 1.20 -2.17 6.49
C LEU A 63 2.08 -0.93 6.35
N PHE A 64 3.29 -1.07 5.80
CA PHE A 64 4.17 0.07 5.52
C PHE A 64 3.53 1.06 4.55
N TYR A 65 2.79 0.57 3.56
CA TYR A 65 2.05 1.41 2.62
C TYR A 65 1.00 2.27 3.34
N ILE A 66 0.22 1.69 4.25
CA ILE A 66 -0.76 2.43 5.07
C ILE A 66 -0.06 3.47 5.96
N LEU A 67 1.07 3.11 6.57
CA LEU A 67 1.85 4.06 7.37
C LEU A 67 2.28 5.27 6.55
N VAL A 68 2.80 5.07 5.34
CA VAL A 68 3.16 6.18 4.43
C VAL A 68 1.93 7.01 4.06
N LEU A 69 0.79 6.36 3.78
CA LEU A 69 -0.46 7.02 3.44
C LEU A 69 -0.97 7.94 4.56
N ILE A 70 -0.66 7.65 5.83
CA ILE A 70 -1.04 8.47 6.99
C ILE A 70 0.02 9.53 7.30
N VAL A 71 1.30 9.15 7.30
CA VAL A 71 2.41 10.02 7.69
C VAL A 71 2.59 11.18 6.71
N VAL A 72 2.49 10.94 5.40
CA VAL A 72 2.69 12.00 4.40
C VAL A 72 1.66 13.13 4.55
N PRO A 73 0.34 12.86 4.65
CA PRO A 73 -0.65 13.90 4.92
C PRO A 73 -0.42 14.62 6.25
N ALA A 74 -0.05 13.89 7.31
CA ALA A 74 0.21 14.48 8.61
C ALA A 74 1.38 15.48 8.57
N VAL A 75 2.47 15.13 7.87
CA VAL A 75 3.63 16.01 7.70
C VAL A 75 3.27 17.25 6.87
N ILE A 76 2.51 17.09 5.77
CA ILE A 76 2.09 18.22 4.94
C ILE A 76 1.17 19.14 5.72
N ALA A 77 0.17 18.60 6.43
CA ALA A 77 -0.74 19.38 7.27
C ALA A 77 0.01 20.12 8.40
N TYR A 78 1.00 19.48 9.02
CA TYR A 78 1.82 20.12 10.04
C TYR A 78 2.64 21.30 9.47
N LYS A 79 3.24 21.12 8.28
CA LYS A 79 3.95 22.22 7.60
C LYS A 79 3.00 23.36 7.26
N MET A 80 1.82 23.05 6.71
CA MET A 80 0.79 24.06 6.41
C MET A 80 0.30 24.80 7.65
N TYR A 81 0.31 24.20 8.84
CA TYR A 81 -0.08 24.87 10.08
C TYR A 81 1.01 25.81 10.61
N ARG A 82 2.28 25.44 10.43
CA ARG A 82 3.42 26.16 10.98
C ARG A 82 3.88 27.32 10.09
N ASP A 83 3.76 27.15 8.78
CA ASP A 83 4.10 28.15 7.76
C ASP A 83 2.92 29.14 7.54
#